data_AF-A0A8T5H1U1-F1
#
_entry.id   AF-A0A8T5H1U1-F1
#
_cell.length_a   1.000
_cell.length_b   1.000
_cell.length_c   1.000
_cell.angle_alpha   90.00
_cell.angle_beta   90.00
_cell.angle_gamma   90.00
#
_symmetry.space_group_name_H-M   'P 1'
#
loop_
_entity.id
_entity.type
_entity.pdbx_description
1 polymer ?
#
loop_
_entity_poly.entity_id
_entity_poly.type
_entity_poly.pdbx_seq_one_letter_code
_entity_poly.pdbx_strand_id
1 'polypeptide(L)'
;MTLIKFIGTGSLEGIPSPLCDCKVCKHARIGGRNKRYRSSMFLEFDDGNSLLIDCTPDFKQQLEEFRFSLENIFISHGHIDHFLGIGEISYLKALYGVNPKIYGKEDVMQYCQSYFGFLKLDFISVEKKIKIGKNVLELIPVYHARNTSTNGLLYRDTLILPEVYTVEDDIIKYLKSKNIKRLICDAAYYDKALYDDHFTINQAIDLGKKIGAKEIILTNIWHKTKSHEELSTEFEDVTFSYDGMELKF
;
A
#
# COMPACT_ATOMS: atom_id res chain seq x y z
N MET A 1 -7.33 -15.23 -13.11
CA MET A 1 -7.27 -15.44 -11.64
C MET A 1 -6.88 -14.11 -11.02
N THR A 2 -7.50 -13.71 -9.91
CA THR A 2 -7.14 -12.44 -9.27
C THR A 2 -5.93 -12.62 -8.36
N LEU A 3 -4.95 -11.72 -8.42
CA LEU A 3 -3.77 -11.71 -7.55
C LEU A 3 -3.43 -10.29 -7.10
N ILE A 4 -2.69 -10.20 -6.00
CA ILE A 4 -2.03 -8.98 -5.54
C ILE A 4 -0.52 -9.21 -5.48
N LYS A 5 0.24 -8.27 -6.03
CA LYS A 5 1.70 -8.23 -6.00
C LYS A 5 2.15 -7.07 -5.14
N PHE A 6 3.04 -7.33 -4.19
CA PHE A 6 3.68 -6.31 -3.39
C PHE A 6 4.85 -5.75 -4.18
N ILE A 7 4.73 -4.52 -4.66
CA ILE A 7 5.78 -3.88 -5.48
C ILE A 7 6.59 -2.85 -4.67
N GLY A 8 6.17 -2.56 -3.45
CA GLY A 8 6.95 -1.89 -2.44
C GLY A 8 6.35 -2.16 -1.06
N THR A 9 7.21 -2.40 -0.09
CA THR A 9 6.82 -2.88 1.25
C THR A 9 7.52 -2.15 2.39
N GLY A 10 8.23 -1.06 2.09
CA GLY A 10 8.90 -0.19 3.05
C GLY A 10 8.10 1.07 3.33
N SER A 11 8.41 1.73 4.45
CA SER A 11 7.90 3.06 4.80
C SER A 11 8.49 4.16 3.91
N LEU A 12 8.13 5.42 4.16
CA LEU A 12 8.47 6.64 3.41
C LEU A 12 9.94 6.69 2.95
N GLU A 13 10.89 6.24 3.76
CA GLU A 13 12.32 6.34 3.47
C GLU A 13 12.85 5.22 2.57
N GLY A 14 12.06 4.16 2.35
CA GLY A 14 12.49 2.91 1.73
C GLY A 14 13.56 2.18 2.55
N ILE A 15 13.89 0.95 2.15
CA ILE A 15 15.00 0.21 2.75
C ILE A 15 15.94 -0.25 1.63
N PRO A 16 17.19 0.23 1.56
CA PRO A 16 17.87 1.08 2.54
C PRO A 16 17.43 2.56 2.50
N SER A 17 17.23 3.14 3.68
CA SER A 17 17.10 4.60 3.84
C SER A 17 18.39 5.32 3.40
N PRO A 18 18.30 6.43 2.64
CA PRO A 18 19.46 7.24 2.26
C PRO A 18 20.32 7.64 3.45
N LEU A 19 21.65 7.59 3.29
CA LEU A 19 22.64 7.96 4.32
C LEU A 19 22.63 7.13 5.62
N CYS A 20 21.77 6.13 5.75
CA CYS A 20 21.71 5.31 6.97
C CYS A 20 22.68 4.12 6.94
N ASP A 21 23.39 3.90 8.05
CA ASP A 21 24.33 2.79 8.25
C ASP A 21 23.88 1.76 9.31
N CYS A 22 22.59 1.73 9.66
CA CYS A 22 22.07 0.69 10.55
C CYS A 22 22.21 -0.71 9.94
N LYS A 23 22.15 -1.75 10.78
CA LYS A 23 22.27 -3.16 10.36
C LYS A 23 21.28 -3.51 9.24
N VAL A 24 20.03 -3.06 9.36
CA VAL A 24 18.96 -3.33 8.37
C VAL A 24 19.29 -2.68 7.02
N CYS A 25 19.65 -1.39 6.98
CA CYS A 25 20.04 -0.73 5.72
C CYS A 25 21.30 -1.33 5.10
N LYS A 26 22.31 -1.71 5.91
CA LYS A 26 23.50 -2.38 5.40
C LYS A 26 23.17 -3.72 4.77
N HIS A 27 22.27 -4.49 5.39
CA HIS A 27 21.79 -5.75 4.82
C HIS A 27 20.98 -5.52 3.53
N ALA A 28 20.07 -4.56 3.52
CA ALA A 28 19.25 -4.24 2.34
C ALA A 28 20.06 -3.81 1.10
N ARG A 29 21.23 -3.20 1.29
CA ARG A 29 22.16 -2.89 0.18
C ARG A 29 22.73 -4.13 -0.51
N ILE A 30 22.73 -5.29 0.15
CA ILE A 30 23.12 -6.58 -0.43
C ILE A 30 22.00 -7.12 -1.33
N GLY A 31 20.75 -6.72 -1.08
CA GLY A 31 19.57 -7.14 -1.82
C GLY A 31 18.71 -8.15 -1.07
N GLY A 32 17.90 -8.92 -1.82
CA GLY A 32 16.94 -9.87 -1.25
C GLY A 32 15.73 -9.17 -0.61
N ARG A 33 15.08 -9.84 0.33
CA ARG A 33 13.80 -9.40 0.95
C ARG A 33 13.93 -8.18 1.86
N ASN A 34 15.16 -7.78 2.18
CA ASN A 34 15.46 -6.60 2.99
C ASN A 34 15.51 -5.31 2.16
N LYS A 35 15.67 -5.41 0.84
CA LYS A 35 15.50 -4.28 -0.08
C LYS A 35 14.00 -4.06 -0.26
N ARG A 36 13.53 -2.85 0.06
CA ARG A 36 12.13 -2.46 0.03
C ARG A 36 11.97 -1.08 -0.59
N TYR A 37 11.26 -1.00 -1.70
CA TYR A 37 10.65 0.22 -2.21
C TYR A 37 9.52 0.67 -1.27
N ARG A 38 9.08 1.91 -1.41
CA ARG A 38 8.02 2.46 -0.57
C ARG A 38 6.66 1.81 -0.91
N SER A 39 5.81 1.75 0.10
CA SER A 39 4.52 1.05 0.15
C SER A 39 3.69 1.19 -1.13
N SER A 40 3.52 0.09 -1.85
CA SER A 40 2.71 0.02 -3.07
C SER A 40 2.37 -1.41 -3.44
N MET A 41 1.19 -1.61 -4.01
CA MET A 41 0.69 -2.93 -4.42
C MET A 41 0.02 -2.86 -5.78
N PHE A 42 0.14 -3.93 -6.55
CA PHE A 42 -0.49 -4.08 -7.85
C PHE A 42 -1.50 -5.23 -7.81
N LEU A 43 -2.76 -4.94 -8.09
CA LEU A 43 -3.83 -5.93 -8.20
C LEU A 43 -4.09 -6.21 -9.68
N GLU A 44 -4.04 -7.48 -10.05
CA GLU A 44 -4.46 -7.96 -11.36
C GLU A 44 -5.74 -8.78 -11.18
N PHE A 45 -6.81 -8.36 -11.84
CA PHE A 45 -8.10 -9.03 -11.76
C PHE A 45 -8.23 -10.15 -12.78
N ASP A 46 -9.09 -11.12 -12.49
CA ASP A 46 -9.34 -12.26 -13.37
C ASP A 46 -9.99 -11.90 -14.72
N ASP A 47 -10.56 -10.70 -14.85
CA ASP A 47 -11.12 -10.17 -16.09
C ASP A 47 -10.10 -9.35 -16.92
N GLY A 48 -8.83 -9.36 -16.53
CA GLY A 48 -7.73 -8.71 -17.25
C GLY A 48 -7.50 -7.24 -16.90
N ASN A 49 -8.39 -6.62 -16.10
CA ASN A 49 -8.15 -5.27 -15.61
C ASN A 49 -7.12 -5.27 -14.48
N SER A 50 -6.52 -4.10 -14.22
CA SER A 50 -5.61 -3.93 -13.09
C SER A 50 -5.86 -2.68 -12.25
N LEU A 51 -5.32 -2.67 -11.03
CA LEU A 51 -5.30 -1.53 -10.13
C LEU A 51 -3.94 -1.43 -9.43
N LEU A 52 -3.24 -0.32 -9.64
CA LEU A 52 -2.10 0.08 -8.83
C LEU A 52 -2.61 0.81 -7.57
N ILE A 53 -2.15 0.41 -6.39
CA ILE A 53 -2.35 1.11 -5.12
C ILE A 53 -1.09 1.93 -4.86
N ASP A 54 -1.25 3.24 -4.88
CA ASP A 54 -0.24 4.28 -4.73
C ASP A 54 0.82 4.29 -5.85
N CYS A 55 0.97 5.44 -6.51
CA CYS A 55 1.95 5.66 -7.57
C CYS A 55 3.13 6.43 -7.01
N THR A 56 4.09 5.66 -6.53
CA THR A 56 5.10 6.13 -5.61
C THR A 56 6.33 6.72 -6.33
N PRO A 57 7.19 7.57 -5.75
CA PRO A 57 8.50 7.96 -6.31
C PRO A 57 9.40 6.84 -6.89
N ASP A 58 9.24 5.59 -6.45
CA ASP A 58 9.97 4.40 -6.94
C ASP A 58 9.28 3.79 -8.17
N PHE A 59 8.17 4.37 -8.63
CA PHE A 59 7.29 3.83 -9.66
C PHE A 59 8.03 3.42 -10.92
N LYS A 60 9.00 4.22 -11.37
CA LYS A 60 9.82 3.88 -12.53
C LYS A 60 10.59 2.56 -12.33
N GLN A 61 11.23 2.39 -11.19
CA GLN A 61 11.98 1.19 -10.83
C GLN A 61 11.02 0.01 -10.60
N GLN A 62 9.90 0.23 -9.92
CA GLN A 62 8.86 -0.77 -9.69
C GLN A 62 8.29 -1.28 -11.02
N LEU A 63 8.00 -0.38 -11.97
CA LEU A 63 7.48 -0.75 -13.29
C LEU A 63 8.52 -1.53 -14.11
N GLU A 64 9.78 -1.14 -14.05
CA GLU A 64 10.88 -1.84 -14.73
C GLU A 64 11.11 -3.25 -14.16
N GLU A 65 11.07 -3.39 -12.83
CA GLU A 65 11.33 -4.65 -12.13
C GLU A 65 10.15 -5.63 -12.24
N PHE A 66 8.91 -5.15 -12.05
CA PHE A 66 7.72 -6.01 -11.95
C PHE A 66 6.88 -6.08 -13.22
N ARG A 67 7.12 -5.21 -14.21
CA ARG A 67 6.51 -5.25 -15.56
C ARG A 67 4.98 -5.36 -15.57
N PHE A 68 4.31 -4.55 -14.76
CA PHE A 68 2.84 -4.56 -14.67
C PHE A 68 2.17 -3.57 -15.64
N SER A 69 0.88 -3.79 -15.93
CA SER A 69 0.06 -2.88 -16.75
C SER A 69 -0.45 -1.69 -15.93
N LEU A 70 -0.63 -0.52 -16.57
CA LEU A 70 -1.06 0.70 -15.90
C LEU A 70 -2.39 1.21 -16.46
N GLU A 71 -3.50 0.67 -15.95
CA GLU A 71 -4.85 1.03 -16.40
C GLU A 71 -5.60 1.89 -15.37
N ASN A 72 -5.48 1.53 -14.10
CA ASN A 72 -6.14 2.22 -12.99
C ASN A 72 -5.14 2.39 -11.84
N ILE A 73 -5.18 3.54 -11.19
CA ILE A 73 -4.37 3.88 -10.03
C ILE A 73 -5.32 4.34 -8.93
N PHE A 74 -5.15 3.85 -7.71
CA PHE A 74 -5.79 4.39 -6.52
C PHE A 74 -4.73 5.06 -5.67
N ILE A 75 -4.96 6.32 -5.29
CA ILE A 75 -4.11 7.05 -4.35
C ILE A 75 -4.81 7.08 -3.00
N SER A 76 -4.18 6.48 -2.00
CA SER A 76 -4.69 6.33 -0.64
C SER A 76 -4.85 7.69 0.04
N HIS A 77 -3.79 8.51 0.01
CA HIS A 77 -3.75 9.85 0.60
C HIS A 77 -2.64 10.73 -0.02
N GLY A 78 -2.56 12.00 0.40
CA GLY A 78 -1.72 13.03 -0.23
C GLY A 78 -0.27 13.15 0.24
N HIS A 79 0.31 12.16 0.94
CA HIS A 79 1.74 12.20 1.27
C HIS A 79 2.61 11.85 0.05
N ILE A 80 3.77 12.48 -0.05
CA ILE A 80 4.60 12.51 -1.26
C ILE A 80 5.04 11.14 -1.76
N ASP A 81 5.14 10.18 -0.86
CA ASP A 81 5.46 8.80 -1.13
C ASP A 81 4.34 8.03 -1.86
N HIS A 82 3.13 8.54 -1.90
CA HIS A 82 2.01 7.79 -2.48
C HIS A 82 1.61 8.26 -3.88
N PHE A 83 2.02 9.47 -4.30
CA PHE A 83 1.52 10.05 -5.55
C PHE A 83 2.56 10.72 -6.44
N LEU A 84 3.79 11.00 -5.99
CA LEU A 84 4.75 11.72 -6.83
C LEU A 84 5.22 10.92 -8.06
N GLY A 85 5.07 9.58 -8.05
CA GLY A 85 5.33 8.73 -9.21
C GLY A 85 4.45 9.04 -10.42
N ILE A 86 3.31 9.72 -10.23
CA ILE A 86 2.41 10.16 -11.31
C ILE A 86 3.17 10.98 -12.36
N GLY A 87 4.18 11.76 -11.96
CA GLY A 87 4.99 12.57 -12.89
C GLY A 87 5.67 11.74 -13.97
N GLU A 88 6.10 10.51 -13.66
CA GLU A 88 6.76 9.59 -14.60
C GLU A 88 5.82 9.10 -15.72
N ILE A 89 4.49 9.18 -15.50
CA ILE A 89 3.48 8.83 -16.51
C ILE A 89 3.56 9.76 -17.72
N SER A 90 4.08 10.99 -17.58
CA SER A 90 4.30 11.92 -18.70
C SER A 90 5.00 11.27 -19.89
N TYR A 91 6.10 10.58 -19.62
CA TYR A 91 6.92 9.90 -20.61
C TYR A 91 6.20 8.68 -21.20
N LEU A 92 5.58 7.86 -20.33
CA LEU A 92 4.85 6.66 -20.77
C LEU A 92 3.65 7.02 -21.65
N LYS A 93 2.96 8.12 -21.33
CA LYS A 93 1.86 8.65 -22.14
C LYS A 93 2.35 9.11 -23.50
N ALA A 94 3.44 9.87 -23.55
CA ALA A 94 4.00 10.40 -24.78
C ALA A 94 4.51 9.32 -25.73
N LEU A 95 5.15 8.26 -25.21
CA LEU A 95 5.76 7.23 -26.04
C LEU A 95 4.87 6.02 -26.32
N TYR A 96 4.04 5.61 -25.35
CA TYR A 96 3.32 4.34 -25.39
C TYR A 96 1.80 4.52 -25.29
N GLY A 97 1.30 5.76 -25.19
CA GLY A 97 -0.14 6.04 -25.08
C GLY A 97 -0.75 5.60 -23.75
N VAL A 98 0.07 5.33 -22.73
CA VAL A 98 -0.40 4.97 -21.38
C VAL A 98 -1.21 6.13 -20.80
N ASN A 99 -2.46 5.87 -20.43
CA ASN A 99 -3.39 6.89 -19.94
C ASN A 99 -4.31 6.32 -18.85
N PRO A 100 -3.80 6.08 -17.63
CA PRO A 100 -4.59 5.46 -16.58
C PRO A 100 -5.64 6.42 -16.02
N LYS A 101 -6.68 5.83 -15.43
CA LYS A 101 -7.61 6.52 -14.53
C LYS A 101 -7.03 6.54 -13.13
N ILE A 102 -7.12 7.69 -12.45
CA ILE A 102 -6.60 7.88 -11.11
C ILE A 102 -7.77 8.10 -10.17
N TYR A 103 -7.89 7.29 -9.14
CA TYR A 103 -8.96 7.28 -8.17
C TYR A 103 -8.45 7.71 -6.80
N GLY A 104 -9.26 8.43 -6.04
CA GLY A 104 -8.99 8.74 -4.63
C GLY A 104 -10.07 9.64 -4.05
N LYS A 105 -9.88 10.08 -2.81
CA LYS A 105 -10.81 11.04 -2.19
C LYS A 105 -10.74 12.40 -2.90
N GLU A 106 -11.83 13.18 -2.87
CA GLU A 106 -11.93 14.47 -3.56
C GLU A 106 -10.75 15.42 -3.28
N ASP A 107 -10.41 15.62 -2.01
CA ASP A 107 -9.27 16.45 -1.59
C ASP A 107 -7.93 15.92 -2.11
N VAL A 108 -7.73 14.60 -2.10
CA VAL A 108 -6.53 13.95 -2.66
C VAL A 108 -6.47 14.14 -4.18
N MET A 109 -7.58 13.99 -4.89
CA MET A 109 -7.64 14.17 -6.34
C MET A 109 -7.40 15.63 -6.75
N GLN A 110 -7.99 16.59 -6.04
CA GLN A 110 -7.71 18.02 -6.23
C GLN A 110 -6.24 18.33 -5.98
N TYR A 111 -5.66 17.77 -4.92
CA TYR A 111 -4.25 17.94 -4.61
C TYR A 111 -3.37 17.38 -5.72
N CYS A 112 -3.57 16.13 -6.15
CA CYS A 112 -2.83 15.53 -7.25
C CYS A 112 -2.98 16.33 -8.56
N GLN A 113 -4.19 16.79 -8.88
CA GLN A 113 -4.46 17.58 -10.07
C GLN A 113 -3.73 18.94 -10.06
N SER A 114 -3.52 19.54 -8.88
CA SER A 114 -2.77 20.79 -8.76
C SER A 114 -1.29 20.64 -9.17
N TYR A 115 -0.69 19.47 -8.96
CA TYR A 115 0.69 19.16 -9.38
C TYR A 115 0.76 18.61 -10.80
N PHE A 116 -0.19 17.75 -11.19
CA PHE A 116 -0.09 16.90 -12.38
C PHE A 116 -1.14 17.20 -13.45
N GLY A 117 -1.90 18.29 -13.32
CA GLY A 117 -2.95 18.68 -14.27
C GLY A 117 -2.44 18.86 -15.71
N PHE A 118 -1.15 19.19 -15.87
CA PHE A 118 -0.50 19.28 -17.18
C PHE A 118 -0.47 17.95 -17.95
N LEU A 119 -0.58 16.80 -17.26
CA LEU A 119 -0.63 15.46 -17.88
C LEU A 119 -1.97 15.14 -18.54
N LYS A 120 -3.03 15.89 -18.23
CA LYS A 120 -4.40 15.65 -18.70
C LYS A 120 -4.83 14.18 -18.50
N LEU A 121 -4.63 13.66 -17.29
CA LEU A 121 -5.11 12.34 -16.86
C LEU A 121 -6.51 12.47 -16.24
N ASP A 122 -7.23 11.36 -16.17
CA ASP A 122 -8.57 11.31 -15.56
C ASP A 122 -8.44 11.14 -14.04
N PHE A 123 -8.53 12.23 -13.28
CA PHE A 123 -8.63 12.20 -11.81
C PHE A 123 -10.09 12.06 -11.40
N ILE A 124 -10.42 10.99 -10.68
CA ILE A 124 -11.78 10.54 -10.38
C ILE A 124 -11.95 10.41 -8.87
N SER A 125 -12.77 11.29 -8.31
CA SER A 125 -13.11 11.23 -6.89
C SER A 125 -14.03 10.06 -6.58
N VAL A 126 -13.72 9.34 -5.51
CA VAL A 126 -14.46 8.18 -5.02
C VAL A 126 -14.61 8.26 -3.49
N GLU A 127 -15.78 7.89 -2.99
CA GLU A 127 -16.08 7.97 -1.55
C GLU A 127 -16.29 6.60 -0.89
N LYS A 128 -17.01 5.69 -1.56
CA LYS A 128 -17.43 4.42 -0.95
C LYS A 128 -16.88 3.18 -1.64
N LYS A 129 -16.64 3.27 -2.95
CA LYS A 129 -16.19 2.12 -3.75
C LYS A 129 -15.50 2.55 -5.03
N ILE A 130 -14.61 1.69 -5.49
CA ILE A 130 -13.99 1.76 -6.81
C ILE A 130 -14.55 0.60 -7.63
N LYS A 131 -14.95 0.88 -8.88
CA LYS A 131 -15.41 -0.14 -9.82
C LYS A 131 -14.46 -0.22 -11.01
N ILE A 132 -13.86 -1.39 -11.21
CA ILE A 132 -12.89 -1.68 -12.29
C ILE A 132 -13.38 -2.93 -13.00
N GLY A 133 -13.88 -2.77 -14.23
CA GLY A 133 -14.57 -3.86 -14.93
C GLY A 133 -15.74 -4.41 -14.10
N LYS A 134 -15.69 -5.71 -13.80
CA LYS A 134 -16.68 -6.38 -12.92
C LYS A 134 -16.31 -6.32 -11.43
N ASN A 135 -15.12 -5.83 -11.09
CA ASN A 135 -14.57 -5.83 -9.74
C ASN A 135 -15.02 -4.60 -8.96
N VAL A 136 -15.39 -4.80 -7.69
CA VAL A 136 -15.80 -3.73 -6.78
C VAL A 136 -14.94 -3.82 -5.53
N LEU A 137 -14.20 -2.75 -5.24
CA LEU A 137 -13.44 -2.57 -4.01
C LEU A 137 -14.19 -1.57 -3.14
N GLU A 138 -14.49 -1.93 -1.91
CA GLU A 138 -15.10 -1.04 -0.94
C GLU A 138 -14.02 -0.20 -0.26
N LEU A 139 -14.25 1.11 -0.12
CA LEU A 139 -13.36 2.02 0.59
C LEU A 139 -13.68 1.97 2.08
N ILE A 140 -12.69 1.66 2.90
CA ILE A 140 -12.82 1.61 4.36
C ILE A 140 -12.14 2.84 4.93
N PRO A 141 -12.90 3.83 5.45
CA PRO A 141 -12.31 5.05 5.99
C PRO A 141 -11.53 4.72 7.27
N VAL A 142 -10.27 5.12 7.29
CA VAL A 142 -9.38 4.99 8.44
C VAL A 142 -8.51 6.25 8.56
N TYR A 143 -7.74 6.35 9.63
CA TYR A 143 -6.80 7.45 9.81
C TYR A 143 -5.38 6.95 9.64
N HIS A 144 -4.63 7.61 8.75
CA HIS A 144 -3.20 7.46 8.66
C HIS A 144 -2.51 8.33 9.72
N ALA A 145 -2.99 9.53 10.05
CA ALA A 145 -2.47 10.29 11.18
C ALA A 145 -3.60 11.06 11.87
N ARG A 146 -3.35 11.70 13.02
CA ARG A 146 -4.37 12.45 13.78
C ARG A 146 -5.29 13.34 12.93
N ASN A 147 -4.76 13.95 11.86
CA ASN A 147 -5.52 14.82 10.95
C ASN A 147 -5.44 14.39 9.47
N THR A 148 -5.00 13.16 9.20
CA THR A 148 -4.85 12.64 7.84
C THR A 148 -5.75 11.42 7.67
N SER A 149 -6.93 11.63 7.10
CA SER A 149 -7.83 10.55 6.69
C SER A 149 -7.24 9.82 5.47
N THR A 150 -7.34 8.50 5.44
CA THR A 150 -7.04 7.68 4.26
C THR A 150 -8.14 6.64 4.08
N ASN A 151 -8.04 5.86 3.00
CA ASN A 151 -8.97 4.77 2.74
C ASN A 151 -8.21 3.46 2.56
N GLY A 152 -8.59 2.47 3.38
CA GLY A 152 -8.35 1.07 3.09
C GLY A 152 -9.17 0.56 1.92
N LEU A 153 -8.79 -0.60 1.40
CA LEU A 153 -9.53 -1.30 0.35
C LEU A 153 -9.99 -2.67 0.88
N LEU A 154 -11.29 -2.92 0.81
CA LEU A 154 -11.86 -4.24 1.03
C LEU A 154 -12.29 -4.83 -0.32
N TYR A 155 -11.64 -5.92 -0.71
CA TYR A 155 -11.98 -6.69 -1.90
C TYR A 155 -12.23 -8.15 -1.52
N ARG A 156 -13.44 -8.64 -1.80
CA ARG A 156 -13.94 -9.94 -1.36
C ARG A 156 -13.82 -10.09 0.17
N ASP A 157 -12.96 -11.00 0.63
CA ASP A 157 -12.69 -11.28 2.04
C ASP A 157 -11.27 -10.84 2.48
N THR A 158 -10.61 -10.00 1.69
CA THR A 158 -9.29 -9.42 1.98
C THR A 158 -9.41 -7.92 2.24
N LEU A 159 -8.97 -7.49 3.42
CA LEU A 159 -8.84 -6.09 3.81
C LEU A 159 -7.39 -5.63 3.62
N ILE A 160 -7.20 -4.50 2.97
CA ILE A 160 -5.89 -3.89 2.66
C ILE A 160 -5.85 -2.51 3.32
N LEU A 161 -4.95 -2.35 4.30
CA LEU A 161 -4.70 -1.14 5.07
C LEU A 161 -3.20 -0.84 5.02
N PRO A 162 -2.67 -0.31 3.90
CA PRO A 162 -1.23 -0.15 3.74
C PRO A 162 -0.66 0.98 4.61
N GLU A 163 -1.51 1.95 4.99
CA GLU A 163 -1.18 3.12 5.80
C GLU A 163 -2.25 3.30 6.88
N VAL A 164 -1.95 3.01 8.14
CA VAL A 164 -2.94 3.11 9.22
C VAL A 164 -2.30 3.41 10.58
N TYR A 165 -2.85 4.42 11.25
CA TYR A 165 -2.55 4.76 12.64
C TYR A 165 -3.68 4.40 13.60
N THR A 166 -4.94 4.51 13.15
CA THR A 166 -6.08 4.11 13.96
C THR A 166 -7.27 3.70 13.10
N VAL A 167 -8.05 2.77 13.65
CA VAL A 167 -9.32 2.29 13.10
C VAL A 167 -10.37 2.45 14.20
N GLU A 168 -11.42 3.21 13.92
CA GLU A 168 -12.47 3.50 14.89
C GLU A 168 -13.29 2.24 15.25
N ASP A 169 -13.84 2.20 16.46
CA ASP A 169 -14.51 1.00 17.00
C ASP A 169 -15.75 0.58 16.19
N ASP A 170 -16.47 1.53 15.61
CA ASP A 170 -17.60 1.29 14.71
C ASP A 170 -17.14 0.68 13.38
N ILE A 171 -16.00 1.11 12.83
CA ILE A 171 -15.35 0.49 11.68
C ILE A 171 -14.88 -0.93 12.03
N ILE A 172 -14.28 -1.15 13.20
CA ILE A 172 -13.90 -2.51 13.66
C ILE A 172 -15.13 -3.40 13.76
N LYS A 173 -16.23 -2.91 14.34
CA LYS A 173 -17.50 -3.64 14.43
C LYS A 173 -18.06 -3.98 13.06
N TYR A 174 -17.98 -3.04 12.13
CA TYR A 174 -18.36 -3.25 10.73
C TYR A 174 -17.50 -4.32 10.06
N LEU A 175 -16.18 -4.23 10.18
CA LEU A 175 -15.23 -5.21 9.60
C LEU A 175 -15.44 -6.62 10.15
N LYS A 176 -15.75 -6.77 11.45
CA LYS A 176 -16.13 -8.07 12.04
C LYS A 176 -17.33 -8.70 11.33
N SER A 177 -18.28 -7.90 10.85
CA SER A 177 -19.47 -8.40 10.14
C SER A 177 -19.19 -8.85 8.69
N LYS A 178 -18.01 -8.54 8.15
CA LYS A 178 -17.62 -8.82 6.76
C LYS A 178 -16.94 -10.17 6.56
N ASN A 179 -16.70 -10.92 7.64
CA ASN A 179 -16.00 -12.22 7.60
C ASN A 179 -14.65 -12.11 6.86
N ILE A 180 -13.83 -11.13 7.27
CA ILE A 180 -12.50 -10.89 6.71
C ILE A 180 -11.63 -12.12 6.98
N LYS A 181 -11.11 -12.74 5.92
CA LYS A 181 -10.18 -13.88 6.04
C LYS A 181 -8.74 -13.43 6.04
N ARG A 182 -8.42 -12.38 5.30
CA ARG A 182 -7.05 -11.88 5.12
C ARG A 182 -6.98 -10.40 5.44
N LEU A 183 -5.98 -10.02 6.23
CA LEU A 183 -5.62 -8.63 6.49
C LEU A 183 -4.21 -8.38 5.92
N ILE A 184 -4.07 -7.37 5.07
CA ILE A 184 -2.78 -6.78 4.69
C ILE A 184 -2.70 -5.44 5.43
N CYS A 185 -1.73 -5.26 6.32
CA CYS A 185 -1.72 -4.14 7.27
C CYS A 185 -0.36 -3.44 7.35
N ASP A 186 -0.40 -2.12 7.49
CA ASP A 186 0.70 -1.28 7.96
C ASP A 186 1.25 -1.84 9.29
N ALA A 187 2.58 -1.90 9.38
CA ALA A 187 3.34 -2.25 10.56
C ALA A 187 4.71 -1.55 10.55
N ALA A 188 4.73 -0.25 10.25
CA ALA A 188 5.97 0.50 10.14
C ALA A 188 6.86 0.38 11.39
N TYR A 189 6.28 0.46 12.58
CA TYR A 189 7.05 0.43 13.82
C TYR A 189 7.18 -0.99 14.39
N TYR A 190 8.31 -1.28 15.03
CA TYR A 190 8.51 -2.58 15.67
C TYR A 190 7.70 -2.71 16.97
N ASP A 191 8.06 -1.97 18.01
CA ASP A 191 7.43 -2.04 19.34
C ASP A 191 6.79 -0.72 19.78
N LYS A 192 7.44 0.40 19.51
CA LYS A 192 6.99 1.75 19.89
C LYS A 192 6.91 2.66 18.68
N ALA A 193 5.73 3.24 18.48
CA ALA A 193 5.53 4.28 17.50
C ALA A 193 6.34 5.53 17.87
N LEU A 194 7.04 6.10 16.88
CA LEU A 194 7.76 7.36 17.08
C LEU A 194 6.86 8.57 16.92
N TYR A 195 5.87 8.46 16.04
CA TYR A 195 4.88 9.47 15.75
C TYR A 195 3.49 8.83 15.74
N ASP A 196 2.46 9.67 15.73
CA ASP A 196 1.07 9.24 15.71
C ASP A 196 0.56 9.09 14.26
N ASP A 197 1.23 8.21 13.49
CA ASP A 197 1.07 8.06 12.04
C ASP A 197 1.07 6.61 11.51
N HIS A 198 1.59 5.64 12.26
CA HIS A 198 1.58 4.25 11.81
C HIS A 198 1.41 3.29 12.98
N PHE A 199 0.96 2.09 12.65
CA PHE A 199 0.92 0.97 13.57
C PHE A 199 2.30 0.42 13.89
N THR A 200 2.41 -0.11 15.11
CA THR A 200 3.41 -1.11 15.45
C THR A 200 3.00 -2.49 14.95
N ILE A 201 3.94 -3.41 14.83
CA ILE A 201 3.68 -4.82 14.48
C ILE A 201 2.58 -5.41 15.38
N ASN A 202 2.67 -5.20 16.69
CA ASN A 202 1.68 -5.74 17.62
C ASN A 202 0.29 -5.08 17.45
N GLN A 203 0.22 -3.78 17.16
CA GLN A 203 -1.05 -3.11 16.88
C GLN A 203 -1.72 -3.68 15.62
N ALA A 204 -0.95 -3.95 14.56
CA ALA A 204 -1.44 -4.59 13.35
C ALA A 204 -1.95 -6.01 13.61
N ILE A 205 -1.20 -6.81 14.37
CA ILE A 205 -1.60 -8.16 14.81
C ILE A 205 -2.89 -8.10 15.62
N ASP A 206 -2.99 -7.17 16.57
CA ASP A 206 -4.17 -7.01 17.41
C ASP A 206 -5.40 -6.57 16.61
N LEU A 207 -5.24 -5.72 15.61
CA LEU A 207 -6.32 -5.39 14.68
C LEU A 207 -6.80 -6.66 13.94
N GLY A 208 -5.87 -7.43 13.38
CA GLY A 208 -6.17 -8.70 12.70
C GLY A 208 -6.97 -9.66 13.58
N LYS A 209 -6.53 -9.85 14.83
CA LYS A 209 -7.26 -10.63 15.84
C LYS A 209 -8.64 -10.07 16.13
N LYS A 210 -8.76 -8.75 16.32
CA LYS A 210 -10.04 -8.07 16.59
C LYS A 210 -11.04 -8.29 15.46
N ILE A 211 -10.63 -8.17 14.19
CA ILE A 211 -11.54 -8.33 13.05
C ILE A 211 -11.78 -9.80 12.66
N GLY A 212 -11.06 -10.75 13.26
CA GLY A 212 -11.17 -12.18 13.00
C GLY A 212 -10.45 -12.66 11.74
N ALA A 213 -9.43 -11.91 11.27
CA ALA A 213 -8.61 -12.31 10.14
C ALA A 213 -7.84 -13.60 10.46
N LYS A 214 -7.84 -14.55 9.52
CA LYS A 214 -7.12 -15.82 9.62
C LYS A 214 -5.68 -15.73 9.14
N GLU A 215 -5.44 -14.82 8.20
CA GLU A 215 -4.13 -14.56 7.62
C GLU A 215 -3.83 -13.07 7.79
N ILE A 216 -2.68 -12.74 8.40
CA ILE A 216 -2.23 -11.37 8.60
C ILE A 216 -0.90 -11.22 7.86
N ILE A 217 -0.86 -10.27 6.92
CA ILE A 217 0.32 -9.91 6.16
C ILE A 217 0.69 -8.48 6.52
N LEU A 218 1.94 -8.26 6.93
CA LEU A 218 2.45 -6.97 7.36
C LEU A 218 3.25 -6.30 6.25
N THR A 219 3.05 -5.00 6.06
CA THR A 219 3.71 -4.16 5.05
C THR A 219 4.17 -2.84 5.66
N ASN A 220 4.70 -1.93 4.82
CA ASN A 220 5.10 -0.58 5.19
C ASN A 220 6.24 -0.52 6.22
N ILE A 221 7.18 -1.46 6.16
CA ILE A 221 8.18 -1.69 7.22
C ILE A 221 9.22 -0.57 7.27
N TRP A 222 9.49 -0.05 8.46
CA TRP A 222 10.51 0.98 8.70
C TRP A 222 11.92 0.39 8.88
N HIS A 223 12.96 1.11 8.44
CA HIS A 223 14.34 0.61 8.51
C HIS A 223 14.95 0.49 9.93
N LYS A 224 14.26 0.97 10.97
CA LYS A 224 14.67 0.79 12.38
C LYS A 224 13.98 -0.39 13.07
N THR A 225 13.29 -1.24 12.30
CA THR A 225 12.77 -2.52 12.78
C THR A 225 13.92 -3.55 12.86
N LYS A 226 13.74 -4.73 12.27
CA LYS A 226 14.75 -5.79 12.16
C LYS A 226 14.83 -6.25 10.70
N SER A 227 15.79 -7.12 10.39
CA SER A 227 15.81 -7.75 9.07
C SER A 227 14.56 -8.61 8.85
N HIS A 228 14.19 -8.83 7.59
CA HIS A 228 13.07 -9.69 7.21
C HIS A 228 13.16 -11.06 7.88
N GLU A 229 14.35 -11.67 7.92
CA GLU A 229 14.57 -12.98 8.50
C GLU A 229 14.38 -12.98 10.03
N GLU A 230 14.89 -11.95 10.71
CA GLU A 230 14.69 -11.77 12.16
C GLU A 230 13.21 -11.57 12.49
N LEU A 231 12.51 -10.73 11.73
CA LEU A 231 11.07 -10.49 11.90
C LEU A 231 10.24 -11.76 11.67
N SER A 232 10.50 -12.49 10.59
CA SER A 232 9.80 -13.74 10.29
C SER A 232 10.07 -14.85 11.31
N THR A 233 11.24 -14.86 11.95
CA THR A 233 11.54 -15.82 13.03
C THR A 233 10.84 -15.44 14.33
N GLU A 234 10.70 -14.15 14.60
CA GLU A 234 10.13 -13.67 15.85
C GLU A 234 8.59 -13.69 15.87
N PHE A 235 7.95 -13.40 14.74
CA PHE A 235 6.50 -13.39 14.63
C PHE A 235 6.02 -14.45 13.63
N GLU A 236 6.10 -15.73 14.02
CA GLU A 236 5.77 -16.87 13.16
C GLU A 236 4.28 -16.94 12.75
N ASP A 237 3.39 -16.32 13.55
CA ASP A 237 1.94 -16.32 13.30
C ASP A 237 1.49 -15.32 12.21
N VAL A 238 2.41 -14.51 11.68
CA VAL A 238 2.13 -13.52 10.63
C VAL A 238 3.16 -13.59 9.52
N THR A 239 2.79 -13.07 8.35
CA THR A 239 3.71 -12.98 7.21
C THR A 239 4.19 -11.55 7.03
N PHE A 240 5.51 -11.33 6.99
CA PHE A 240 6.04 -10.06 6.51
C PHE A 240 6.08 -10.08 4.98
N SER A 241 5.45 -9.11 4.35
CA SER A 241 5.58 -8.91 2.91
C SER A 241 7.03 -8.58 2.54
N TYR A 242 7.36 -8.77 1.27
CA TYR A 242 8.60 -8.31 0.66
C TYR A 242 8.31 -7.98 -0.80
N ASP A 243 9.13 -7.13 -1.39
CA ASP A 243 8.96 -6.71 -2.78
C ASP A 243 9.05 -7.92 -3.72
N GLY A 244 8.07 -8.05 -4.60
CA GLY A 244 7.88 -9.20 -5.49
C GLY A 244 7.02 -10.34 -4.91
N MET A 245 6.60 -10.28 -3.65
CA MET A 245 5.65 -11.25 -3.09
C MET A 245 4.32 -11.19 -3.83
N GLU A 246 3.68 -12.35 -4.05
CA GLU A 246 2.36 -12.47 -4.67
C GLU A 246 1.38 -13.24 -3.78
N LEU A 247 0.14 -12.79 -3.71
CA LEU A 247 -0.97 -13.50 -3.07
C LEU A 247 -2.12 -13.67 -4.05
N LYS A 248 -2.77 -14.83 -4.01
CA LYS A 248 -3.93 -15.16 -4.85
C LYS A 248 -5.22 -15.02 -4.05
N PHE A 249 -6.29 -14.63 -4.74
CA PHE A 249 -7.66 -14.53 -4.20
C PHE A 249 -8.54 -15.71 -4.62
#